data_AF-A0A1I8NJW5-F1
#
_entry.id   AF-A0A1I8NJW5-F1
#
_cell.length_a   1.000
_cell.length_b   1.000
_cell.length_c   1.000
_cell.angle_alpha   90.00
_cell.angle_beta   90.00
_cell.angle_gamma   90.00
#
_symmetry.space_group_name_H-M   'P 1'
#
loop_
_entity.id
_entity.type
_entity.pdbx_description
1 polymer ?
#
loop_
_entity_poly.entity_id
_entity_poly.type
_entity_poly.pdbx_seq_one_letter_code
_entity_poly.pdbx_strand_id
1 'polypeptide(L)'
;MECMGVAVKCGTAEVEVLNMYIPPLNSCASRYMPNISSLLVGNNRLVLGDFNAHHELWHSVLGNDQRGMALAEQIDSSTFCTVNEDAPSRIRGDCHSSLDISIVSPGLTNDVTWQSVISLGSDHLPIIIAINRPPDFIDSERRTFLNHGKANWQGFREYTNRRFRELPNPSDVMVI
;
A
#
# COMPACT_ATOMS: atom_id res chain seq x y z
N MET A 1 9.00 -5.39 7.85
CA MET A 1 7.61 -5.12 7.47
C MET A 1 7.11 -3.98 8.30
N GLU A 2 6.45 -3.05 7.64
CA GLU A 2 5.82 -1.87 8.24
C GLU A 2 4.31 -1.98 7.96
N CYS A 3 3.50 -1.58 8.93
CA CYS A 3 2.05 -1.62 8.85
C CYS A 3 1.50 -0.34 9.48
N MET A 4 0.62 0.35 8.77
CA MET A 4 -0.13 1.50 9.30
C MET A 4 -1.61 1.29 9.02
N GLY A 5 -2.43 1.42 10.06
CA GLY A 5 -3.87 1.23 9.98
C GLY A 5 -4.64 2.53 10.18
N VAL A 6 -5.76 2.67 9.49
CA VAL A 6 -6.79 3.69 9.77
C VAL A 6 -8.17 3.04 9.73
N ALA A 7 -9.06 3.48 10.61
CA ALA A 7 -10.47 3.11 10.58
C ALA A 7 -11.28 4.27 9.97
N VAL A 8 -12.10 3.96 8.97
CA VAL A 8 -12.95 4.93 8.27
C VAL A 8 -14.40 4.57 8.56
N LYS A 9 -15.16 5.52 9.09
CA LYS A 9 -16.61 5.35 9.26
C LYS A 9 -17.32 5.53 7.93
N CYS A 10 -18.00 4.48 7.49
CA CYS A 10 -18.88 4.46 6.33
C CYS A 10 -20.31 4.28 6.85
N GLY A 11 -20.83 5.36 7.43
CA GLY A 11 -22.14 5.36 8.06
C GLY A 11 -22.23 4.62 9.37
N THR A 12 -23.09 3.60 9.44
CA THR A 12 -23.20 2.73 10.61
C THR A 12 -22.08 1.69 10.70
N ALA A 13 -21.37 1.45 9.58
CA ALA A 13 -20.24 0.55 9.50
C ALA A 13 -18.90 1.29 9.65
N GLU A 14 -17.90 0.57 10.15
CA GLU A 14 -16.51 1.01 10.15
C GLU A 14 -15.69 0.06 9.29
N VAL A 15 -14.85 0.62 8.43
CA VAL A 15 -13.95 -0.11 7.55
C VAL A 15 -12.52 0.18 7.96
N GLU A 16 -11.75 -0.85 8.28
CA GLU A 16 -10.33 -0.72 8.56
C GLU A 16 -9.51 -0.90 7.30
N VAL A 17 -8.58 0.03 7.06
CA VAL A 17 -7.61 -0.02 5.98
C VAL A 17 -6.23 -0.14 6.59
N LEU A 18 -5.57 -1.26 6.35
CA LEU A 18 -4.19 -1.53 6.75
C LEU A 18 -3.30 -1.41 5.53
N ASN A 19 -2.40 -0.43 5.53
CA ASN A 19 -1.36 -0.26 4.51
C ASN A 19 -0.07 -0.95 4.96
N MET A 20 0.43 -1.83 4.11
CA MET A 20 1.54 -2.73 4.35
C MET A 20 2.71 -2.40 3.43
N TYR A 21 3.92 -2.46 3.98
CA TYR A 21 5.13 -2.48 3.19
C TYR A 21 6.06 -3.59 3.69
N ILE A 22 6.39 -4.53 2.80
CA ILE A 22 7.41 -5.54 3.02
C ILE A 22 8.56 -5.23 2.08
N PRO A 23 9.75 -4.88 2.58
CA PRO A 23 10.86 -4.51 1.70
C PRO A 23 11.30 -5.68 0.81
N PRO A 24 11.95 -5.40 -0.33
CA PRO A 24 12.44 -6.44 -1.22
C PRO A 24 13.41 -7.39 -0.49
N LEU A 25 13.51 -8.65 -0.94
CA LEU A 25 14.30 -9.70 -0.25
C LEU A 25 15.75 -9.30 0.01
N ASN A 26 16.39 -8.55 -0.88
CA ASN A 26 17.77 -8.06 -0.73
C ASN A 26 17.95 -7.06 0.43
N SER A 27 16.86 -6.48 0.91
CA SER A 27 16.81 -5.51 2.01
C SER A 27 16.37 -6.16 3.33
N CYS A 28 16.12 -7.48 3.32
CA CYS A 28 15.72 -8.23 4.51
C CYS A 28 16.90 -9.01 5.11
N ALA A 29 16.79 -9.33 6.40
CA ALA A 29 17.69 -10.29 7.02
C ALA A 29 17.59 -11.67 6.34
N SER A 30 18.68 -12.45 6.40
CA SER A 30 18.70 -13.82 5.86
C SER A 30 17.55 -14.65 6.44
N ARG A 31 16.81 -15.34 5.57
CA ARG A 31 15.64 -16.18 5.89
C ARG A 31 14.45 -15.44 6.51
N TYR A 32 14.37 -14.11 6.34
CA TYR A 32 13.18 -13.36 6.74
C TYR A 32 11.94 -13.84 5.98
N MET A 33 10.90 -14.25 6.72
CA MET A 33 9.59 -14.61 6.19
C MET A 33 8.51 -13.74 6.86
N PRO A 34 7.65 -13.06 6.09
CA PRO A 34 6.59 -12.23 6.65
C PRO A 34 5.48 -13.11 7.26
N ASN A 35 4.92 -12.65 8.39
CA ASN A 35 3.74 -13.23 9.00
C ASN A 35 2.67 -12.15 9.13
N ILE A 36 1.58 -12.31 8.39
CA ILE A 36 0.42 -11.41 8.33
C ILE A 36 -0.84 -12.03 8.94
N SER A 37 -0.77 -13.26 9.48
CA SER A 37 -1.95 -13.99 9.98
C SER A 37 -2.74 -13.22 11.05
N SER A 38 -2.07 -12.46 11.91
CA SER A 38 -2.72 -11.60 12.91
C SER A 38 -3.46 -10.39 12.33
N LEU A 39 -3.18 -10.03 11.06
CA LEU A 39 -3.88 -8.97 10.34
C LEU A 39 -5.11 -9.50 9.60
N LEU A 40 -5.11 -10.79 9.25
CA LEU A 40 -6.17 -11.50 8.52
C LEU A 40 -7.26 -12.04 9.46
N VAL A 41 -7.73 -11.17 10.36
CA VAL A 41 -8.79 -11.47 11.34
C VAL A 41 -9.84 -10.36 11.35
N GLY A 42 -11.06 -10.69 11.78
CA GLY A 42 -12.16 -9.73 11.88
C GLY A 42 -12.93 -9.54 10.57
N ASN A 43 -13.67 -8.43 10.49
CA ASN A 43 -14.58 -8.09 9.38
C ASN A 43 -14.38 -6.64 8.94
N ASN A 44 -14.88 -6.29 7.76
CA ASN A 44 -14.78 -4.94 7.17
C ASN A 44 -13.33 -4.42 7.14
N ARG A 45 -12.39 -5.27 6.75
CA ARG A 45 -10.96 -4.94 6.74
C ARG A 45 -10.37 -5.13 5.35
N LEU A 46 -9.54 -4.17 4.94
CA LEU A 46 -8.68 -4.23 3.77
C LEU A 46 -7.23 -4.26 4.25
N VAL A 47 -6.45 -5.21 3.75
CA VAL A 47 -4.99 -5.27 3.92
C VAL A 47 -4.37 -5.06 2.55
N LEU A 48 -3.72 -3.92 2.36
CA LEU A 48 -3.28 -3.40 1.07
C LEU A 48 -1.80 -3.04 1.13
N GLY A 49 -1.11 -3.05 0.00
CA GLY A 49 0.21 -2.42 -0.13
C GLY A 49 1.21 -3.28 -0.88
N ASP A 50 2.50 -2.95 -0.79
CA ASP A 50 3.58 -3.61 -1.52
C ASP A 50 4.21 -4.72 -0.66
N PHE A 51 4.02 -5.97 -1.10
CA PHE A 51 4.50 -7.15 -0.39
C PHE A 51 5.84 -7.65 -0.94
N ASN A 52 6.29 -7.12 -2.08
CA ASN A 52 7.48 -7.60 -2.80
C ASN A 52 7.50 -9.14 -2.89
N ALA A 53 6.40 -9.75 -3.35
CA ALA A 53 6.20 -11.19 -3.43
C ALA A 53 5.43 -11.58 -4.70
N HIS A 54 5.77 -12.73 -5.28
CA HIS A 54 5.14 -13.26 -6.48
C HIS A 54 4.31 -14.51 -6.19
N HIS A 55 3.01 -14.48 -6.51
CA HIS A 55 2.14 -15.65 -6.51
C HIS A 55 0.97 -15.49 -7.49
N GLU A 56 0.51 -16.58 -8.09
CA GLU A 56 -0.65 -16.60 -9.00
C GLU A 56 -1.96 -16.18 -8.32
N LEU A 57 -2.06 -16.30 -6.99
CA LEU A 57 -3.22 -15.91 -6.17
C LEU A 57 -3.59 -14.42 -6.31
N TRP A 58 -2.63 -13.57 -6.71
CA TRP A 58 -2.84 -12.16 -7.02
C TRP A 58 -2.35 -11.81 -8.43
N HIS A 59 -2.50 -12.75 -9.37
CA HIS A 59 -2.21 -12.57 -10.79
C HIS A 59 -0.77 -12.12 -11.08
N SER A 60 0.22 -12.64 -10.33
CA SER A 60 1.61 -12.49 -10.74
C SER A 60 1.88 -13.34 -11.98
N VAL A 61 2.32 -12.70 -13.07
CA VAL A 61 2.80 -13.39 -14.28
C VAL A 61 4.18 -14.02 -14.09
N LEU A 62 4.92 -13.59 -13.06
CA LEU A 62 6.17 -14.19 -12.65
C LEU A 62 5.88 -15.38 -11.74
N GLY A 63 6.70 -16.43 -11.83
CA GLY A 63 6.52 -17.67 -11.08
C GLY A 63 6.49 -17.46 -9.56
N ASN A 64 5.73 -18.32 -8.89
CA ASN A 64 5.53 -18.27 -7.44
C ASN A 64 6.89 -18.36 -6.70
N ASP A 65 7.20 -17.37 -5.89
CA ASP A 65 8.40 -17.36 -5.07
C ASP A 65 8.13 -17.88 -3.64
N GLN A 66 9.18 -18.15 -2.86
CA GLN A 66 9.03 -18.69 -1.50
C GLN A 66 8.22 -17.77 -0.58
N ARG A 67 8.36 -16.45 -0.74
CA ARG A 67 7.63 -15.46 0.07
C ARG A 67 6.15 -15.44 -0.35
N GLY A 68 5.87 -15.51 -1.65
CA GLY A 68 4.54 -15.59 -2.23
C GLY A 68 3.81 -16.84 -1.78
N MET A 69 4.46 -18.00 -1.81
CA MET A 69 3.89 -19.25 -1.27
C MET A 69 3.52 -19.14 0.21
N ALA A 70 4.41 -18.59 1.04
CA ALA A 70 4.16 -18.43 2.47
C ALA A 70 3.03 -17.44 2.79
N LEU A 71 2.88 -16.39 1.97
CA LEU A 71 1.78 -15.43 2.10
C LEU A 71 0.46 -16.04 1.61
N ALA A 72 0.47 -16.77 0.50
CA ALA A 72 -0.69 -17.47 -0.03
C ALA A 72 -1.23 -18.50 0.98
N GLU A 73 -0.36 -19.30 1.61
CA GLU A 73 -0.76 -20.24 2.66
C GLU A 73 -1.42 -19.54 3.86
N GLN A 74 -0.94 -18.36 4.26
CA GLN A 74 -1.55 -17.58 5.33
C GLN A 74 -2.91 -17.00 4.95
N ILE A 75 -3.09 -16.60 3.68
CA ILE A 75 -4.37 -16.12 3.15
C ILE A 75 -5.37 -17.28 3.09
N ASP A 76 -4.97 -18.43 2.52
CA ASP A 76 -5.80 -19.66 2.44
C ASP A 76 -6.17 -20.22 3.82
N SER A 77 -5.31 -20.04 4.82
CA SER A 77 -5.59 -20.43 6.21
C SER A 77 -6.52 -19.46 6.95
N SER A 78 -6.90 -18.35 6.30
CA SER A 78 -7.81 -17.33 6.84
C SER A 78 -9.16 -17.36 6.13
N THR A 79 -10.06 -16.46 6.51
CA THR A 79 -11.30 -16.23 5.75
C THR A 79 -11.15 -15.12 4.70
N PHE A 80 -10.00 -14.45 4.66
CA PHE A 80 -9.76 -13.35 3.74
C PHE A 80 -9.43 -13.86 2.34
N CYS A 81 -9.59 -13.01 1.34
CA CYS A 81 -9.26 -13.32 -0.05
C CYS A 81 -8.61 -12.13 -0.75
N THR A 82 -7.88 -12.40 -1.83
CA THR A 82 -7.37 -11.37 -2.73
C THR A 82 -8.49 -10.86 -3.64
N VAL A 83 -8.44 -9.56 -3.95
CA VAL A 83 -9.33 -8.91 -4.94
C VAL A 83 -8.53 -8.28 -6.09
N ASN A 84 -7.25 -8.62 -6.19
CA ASN A 84 -6.46 -8.28 -7.37
C ASN A 84 -7.11 -8.90 -8.62
N GLU A 85 -7.12 -8.15 -9.72
CA GLU A 85 -7.53 -8.67 -11.02
C GLU A 85 -6.30 -8.97 -11.89
N ASP A 86 -6.52 -9.56 -13.06
CA ASP A 86 -5.49 -9.88 -14.05
C ASP A 86 -4.91 -8.63 -14.75
N ALA A 87 -4.25 -7.79 -13.96
CA ALA A 87 -3.49 -6.64 -14.42
C ALA A 87 -2.26 -6.41 -13.52
N PRO A 88 -1.11 -6.00 -14.08
CA PRO A 88 0.09 -5.76 -13.29
C PRO A 88 -0.09 -4.58 -12.34
N SER A 89 0.63 -4.59 -11.23
CA SER A 89 0.77 -3.44 -10.32
C SER A 89 2.10 -2.72 -10.43
N ARG A 90 3.03 -3.25 -11.23
CA ARG A 90 4.32 -2.61 -11.52
C ARG A 90 4.80 -2.90 -12.93
N ILE A 91 5.28 -1.87 -13.61
CA ILE A 91 5.89 -1.92 -14.94
C ILE A 91 7.26 -1.25 -14.90
N ARG A 92 8.33 -2.02 -15.16
CA ARG A 92 9.70 -1.54 -15.26
C ARG A 92 10.30 -1.97 -16.60
N GLY A 93 10.34 -1.04 -17.57
CA GLY A 93 10.69 -1.38 -18.96
C GLY A 93 9.68 -2.40 -19.50
N ASP A 94 10.17 -3.51 -20.04
CA ASP A 94 9.33 -4.60 -20.56
C ASP A 94 8.94 -5.63 -19.47
N CYS A 95 9.33 -5.41 -18.20
CA CYS A 95 8.99 -6.29 -17.10
C CYS A 95 7.70 -5.85 -16.42
N HIS A 96 6.69 -6.71 -16.48
CA HIS A 96 5.40 -6.55 -15.81
C HIS A 96 5.34 -7.47 -14.59
N SER A 97 4.93 -6.95 -13.43
CA SER A 97 4.86 -7.72 -12.20
C SER A 97 3.72 -7.26 -11.30
N SER A 98 3.31 -8.14 -10.37
CA SER A 98 2.24 -7.90 -9.40
C SER A 98 2.81 -8.06 -7.99
N LEU A 99 3.27 -6.94 -7.41
CA LEU A 99 3.89 -6.90 -6.07
C LEU A 99 2.96 -6.31 -5.02
N ASP A 100 2.08 -5.42 -5.47
CA ASP A 100 1.03 -4.83 -4.64
C ASP A 100 -0.16 -5.78 -4.52
N ILE A 101 -0.52 -6.15 -3.29
CA ILE A 101 -1.58 -7.11 -2.98
C ILE A 101 -2.72 -6.38 -2.28
N SER A 102 -3.95 -6.70 -2.69
CA SER A 102 -5.19 -6.20 -2.13
C SER A 102 -5.99 -7.35 -1.53
N ILE A 103 -6.01 -7.46 -0.20
CA ILE A 103 -6.66 -8.53 0.54
C ILE A 103 -7.85 -7.96 1.30
N VAL A 104 -9.01 -8.64 1.27
CA VAL A 104 -10.23 -8.18 1.94
C VAL A 104 -10.87 -9.26 2.80
N SER A 105 -11.53 -8.83 3.87
CA SER A 105 -12.40 -9.70 4.67
C SER A 105 -13.63 -10.15 3.87
N PRO A 106 -14.21 -11.34 4.15
CA PRO A 106 -15.31 -11.92 3.36
C PRO A 106 -16.49 -11.00 3.07
N GLY A 107 -16.86 -10.15 4.04
CA GLY A 107 -18.01 -9.26 3.91
C GLY A 107 -17.84 -8.18 2.85
N LEU A 108 -16.62 -7.93 2.36
CA LEU A 108 -16.32 -6.91 1.36
C LEU A 108 -16.10 -7.49 -0.04
N THR A 109 -15.88 -8.79 -0.18
CA THR A 109 -15.43 -9.41 -1.44
C THR A 109 -16.33 -9.09 -2.63
N ASN A 110 -17.66 -9.12 -2.45
CA ASN A 110 -18.63 -8.85 -3.51
C ASN A 110 -18.95 -7.36 -3.70
N ASP A 111 -18.50 -6.52 -2.77
CA ASP A 111 -18.77 -5.08 -2.80
C ASP A 111 -17.58 -4.31 -3.38
N VAL A 112 -16.49 -4.97 -3.77
CA VAL A 112 -15.26 -4.30 -4.19
C VAL A 112 -15.09 -4.39 -5.70
N THR A 113 -14.74 -3.26 -6.33
CA THR A 113 -14.12 -3.25 -7.66
C THR A 113 -12.66 -2.89 -7.55
N TRP A 114 -11.83 -3.48 -8.40
CA TRP A 114 -10.39 -3.30 -8.42
C TRP A 114 -9.91 -3.02 -9.85
N GLN A 115 -8.97 -2.09 -10.00
CA GLN A 115 -8.25 -1.88 -11.26
C GLN A 115 -6.89 -1.23 -10.99
N SER A 116 -5.86 -1.63 -11.74
CA SER A 116 -4.63 -0.86 -11.83
C SER A 116 -4.72 0.18 -12.95
N VAL A 117 -4.14 1.36 -12.70
CA VAL A 117 -4.20 2.50 -13.63
C VAL A 117 -2.78 2.92 -13.97
N ILE A 118 -2.54 3.19 -15.25
CA ILE A 118 -1.25 3.71 -15.70
C ILE A 118 -1.10 5.15 -15.22
N SER A 119 -0.01 5.42 -14.51
CA SER A 119 0.38 6.77 -14.08
C SER A 119 1.76 7.12 -14.61
N LEU A 120 1.93 8.37 -15.04
CA LEU A 120 3.21 8.88 -15.51
C LEU A 120 4.04 9.32 -14.29
N GLY A 121 5.07 8.55 -13.93
CA GLY A 121 6.08 8.99 -12.96
C GLY A 121 6.56 7.95 -11.93
N SER A 122 5.95 6.77 -11.87
CA SER A 122 6.37 5.65 -11.01
C SER A 122 6.41 4.36 -11.83
N ASP A 123 7.28 3.42 -11.46
CA ASP A 123 7.21 2.06 -11.98
C ASP A 123 6.07 1.27 -11.35
N HIS A 124 5.61 1.66 -10.15
CA HIS A 124 4.37 1.14 -9.57
C HIS A 124 3.14 1.85 -10.15
N LEU A 125 2.14 1.05 -10.51
CA LEU A 125 0.85 1.50 -11.02
C LEU A 125 -0.10 1.73 -9.84
N PRO A 126 -0.73 2.91 -9.73
CA PRO A 126 -1.81 3.12 -8.78
C PRO A 126 -2.91 2.07 -8.92
N ILE A 127 -3.35 1.53 -7.79
CA ILE A 127 -4.51 0.64 -7.70
C ILE A 127 -5.70 1.45 -7.20
N ILE A 128 -6.81 1.40 -7.93
CA ILE A 128 -8.09 1.96 -7.52
C ILE A 128 -8.96 0.83 -7.00
N ILE A 129 -9.33 0.92 -5.72
CA ILE A 129 -10.29 0.03 -5.07
C ILE A 129 -11.50 0.87 -4.68
N ALA A 130 -12.69 0.47 -5.14
CA ALA A 130 -13.93 1.11 -4.74
C ALA A 130 -14.82 0.11 -3.99
N ILE A 131 -15.36 0.54 -2.85
CA ILE A 131 -16.32 -0.24 -2.05
C ILE A 131 -17.73 0.24 -2.40
N ASN A 132 -18.44 -0.55 -3.17
CA ASN A 132 -19.78 -0.31 -3.70
C ASN A 132 -20.86 -0.71 -2.70
N ARG A 133 -20.86 -0.08 -1.52
CA ARG A 133 -21.95 -0.21 -0.55
C ARG A 133 -22.90 0.98 -0.67
N PRO A 134 -24.22 0.78 -0.50
CA PRO A 134 -25.13 1.90 -0.34
C PRO A 134 -24.63 2.74 0.84
N PRO A 135 -24.34 4.02 0.61
CA PRO A 135 -23.72 4.79 1.65
C PRO A 135 -24.74 5.16 2.71
N ASP A 136 -24.55 4.68 3.92
CA ASP A 136 -25.11 5.31 5.11
C ASP A 136 -24.29 6.59 5.45
N PHE A 137 -23.81 7.39 4.49
CA PHE A 137 -22.90 8.52 4.79
C PHE A 137 -23.48 9.40 5.91
N ILE A 138 -22.85 9.35 7.09
CA ILE A 138 -23.02 10.40 8.09
C ILE A 138 -22.08 11.50 7.64
N ASP A 139 -22.63 12.63 7.24
CA ASP A 139 -21.83 13.81 6.92
C ASP A 139 -20.95 14.13 8.13
N SER A 140 -19.64 14.00 7.96
CA SER A 140 -18.69 14.34 9.00
C SER A 140 -18.68 15.85 9.15
N GLU A 141 -19.33 16.38 10.19
CA GLU A 141 -19.25 17.81 10.52
C GLU A 141 -17.80 18.27 10.78
N ARG A 142 -16.87 17.33 11.03
CA ARG A 142 -15.45 17.63 11.15
C ARG A 142 -14.83 17.88 9.78
N ARG A 143 -14.86 19.15 9.38
CA ARG A 143 -13.94 19.68 8.38
C ARG A 143 -12.60 19.97 9.05
N THR A 144 -11.60 19.12 8.82
CA THR A 144 -10.21 19.46 9.14
C THR A 144 -9.68 20.38 8.06
N PHE A 145 -9.40 21.63 8.42
CA PHE A 145 -8.72 22.57 7.54
C PHE A 145 -7.22 22.56 7.85
N LEU A 146 -6.39 22.49 6.82
CA LEU A 146 -4.96 22.77 6.95
C LEU A 146 -4.78 24.23 7.36
N ASN A 147 -4.42 24.48 8.61
CA ASN A 147 -4.15 25.83 9.10
C ASN A 147 -2.71 26.23 8.75
N HIS A 148 -2.51 26.71 7.52
CA HIS A 148 -1.22 27.21 7.06
C HIS A 148 -0.72 28.44 7.85
N GLY A 149 -1.59 29.16 8.57
CA GLY A 149 -1.23 30.31 9.38
C GLY A 149 -0.45 29.98 10.66
N LYS A 150 -0.53 28.72 11.13
CA LYS A 150 0.29 28.23 12.25
C LYS A 150 1.62 27.61 11.81
N ALA A 151 1.84 27.42 10.51
CA ALA A 151 3.09 26.87 10.02
C ALA A 151 4.18 27.94 10.07
N ASN A 152 5.24 27.69 10.85
CA ASN A 152 6.42 28.56 10.89
C ASN A 152 7.31 28.31 9.67
N TRP A 153 6.86 28.77 8.51
CA TRP A 153 7.58 28.62 7.24
C TRP A 153 8.97 29.25 7.26
N GLN A 154 9.12 30.37 7.95
CA GLN A 154 10.40 31.03 8.11
C GLN A 154 11.39 30.15 8.90
N GLY A 155 10.98 29.62 10.05
CA GLY A 155 11.80 28.73 10.86
C GLY A 155 12.16 27.43 10.13
N PHE A 156 11.22 26.85 9.38
CA PHE A 156 11.50 25.70 8.53
C PHE A 156 12.58 26.03 7.49
N ARG A 157 12.42 27.15 6.76
CA ARG A 157 13.35 27.61 5.72
C ARG A 157 14.74 27.89 6.28
N GLU A 158 14.83 28.60 7.40
CA GLU A 158 16.10 28.87 8.08
C GLU A 158 16.80 27.58 8.51
N TYR A 159 16.04 26.65 9.10
CA TYR A 159 16.54 25.35 9.49
C TYR A 159 17.07 24.54 8.29
N THR A 160 16.28 24.42 7.21
CA THR A 160 16.69 23.66 6.01
C THR A 160 17.90 24.30 5.36
N ASN A 161 17.91 25.62 5.16
CA ASN A 161 19.04 26.31 4.56
C ASN A 161 20.33 26.15 5.36
N ARG A 162 20.26 26.19 6.70
CA ARG A 162 21.42 25.91 7.54
C ARG A 162 21.94 24.50 7.31
N ARG A 163 21.05 23.50 7.34
CA ARG A 163 21.44 22.10 7.11
C ARG A 163 22.01 21.88 5.72
N PHE A 164 21.43 22.47 4.67
CA PHE A 164 21.93 22.34 3.31
C PHE A 164 23.33 22.95 3.13
N ARG A 165 23.67 24.02 3.85
CA ARG A 165 25.03 24.61 3.82
C ARG A 165 26.07 23.74 4.51
N GLU A 166 25.66 22.90 5.46
CA GLU A 166 26.52 21.95 6.16
C GLU A 166 26.75 20.66 5.35
N LEU A 167 25.94 20.42 4.32
CA LEU A 167 26.11 19.26 3.45
C LEU A 167 27.23 19.52 2.43
N PRO A 168 28.05 18.51 2.11
CA PRO A 168 29.01 18.60 1.03
C PRO A 168 28.28 18.84 -0.29
N ASN A 169 28.97 19.51 -1.23
CA ASN A 169 28.44 19.67 -2.59
C ASN A 169 28.09 18.29 -3.17
N PRO A 170 26.95 18.16 -3.87
CA PRO A 170 26.59 16.91 -4.51
C PRO A 170 27.70 16.46 -5.45
N SER A 171 28.13 15.21 -5.32
CA SER A 171 29.15 14.58 -6.18
C SER A 171 28.70 14.43 -7.63
N ASP A 172 27.40 14.57 -7.89
CA ASP A 172 26.76 14.15 -9.15
C ASP A 172 26.39 15.33 -10.06
N VAL A 173 26.91 16.53 -9.77
CA VAL A 173 26.74 17.71 -10.64
C VAL A 173 28.10 18.10 -11.22
N MET A 174 28.37 17.62 -12.44
CA MET A 174 29.43 18.18 -13.28
C MET A 174 28.98 19.59 -13.68
N VAL A 175 29.60 20.61 -13.07
CA VAL A 175 29.44 21.99 -13.51
C VAL A 175 30.07 22.10 -14.90
N ILE A 176 29.24 22.34 -15.91
CA ILE A 176 29.65 22.67 -17.27
C ILE A 176 30.11 24.12 -17.33
#